data_AF-A0A3N5JRJ0-F1
#
_entry.id   AF-A0A3N5JRJ0-F1
#
_cell.length_a   1.000
_cell.length_b   1.000
_cell.length_c   1.000
_cell.angle_alpha   90.00
_cell.angle_beta   90.00
_cell.angle_gamma   90.00
#
_symmetry.space_group_name_H-M   'P 1'
#
loop_
_entity.id
_entity.type
_entity.pdbx_description
1 polymer ?
#
loop_
_entity_poly.entity_id
_entity_poly.type
_entity_poly.pdbx_seq_one_letter_code
_entity_poly.pdbx_strand_id
1 'polypeptide(L)'
;MYAPRLEGAELLWPADRCPFVARGSTCVRWDGAVSPCLPLLHTHESYLENRLRTVTAHTMGSVEEQSLQEIWMSPEYVGLRQRLEDFDFSPCTACNSCEKADGNQEDCFGNTTPACGGCLWAQGFIQCP
;
A
#
# COMPACT_ATOMS: atom_id res chain seq x y z
N MET A 1 16.81 -6.41 7.61
CA MET A 1 18.12 -5.98 7.06
C MET A 1 18.11 -4.45 7.04
N TYR A 2 18.95 -3.79 7.84
CA TYR A 2 18.92 -2.33 8.00
C TYR A 2 19.77 -1.67 6.90
N ALA A 3 19.17 -0.77 6.11
CA ALA A 3 19.89 -0.03 5.08
C ALA A 3 20.88 0.96 5.73
N PRO A 4 22.12 1.05 5.24
CA PRO A 4 23.10 1.98 5.79
C PRO A 4 22.69 3.43 5.48
N ARG A 5 22.84 4.31 6.49
CA ARG A 5 22.66 5.76 6.37
C ARG A 5 24.04 6.43 6.35
N LEU A 6 24.31 7.28 5.36
CA LEU A 6 25.49 8.17 5.33
C LEU A 6 24.98 9.61 5.24
N GLU A 7 25.47 10.47 6.14
CA GLU A 7 25.17 11.92 6.19
C GLU A 7 23.68 12.31 6.14
N GLY A 8 22.80 11.46 6.69
CA GLY A 8 21.36 11.75 6.78
C GLY A 8 20.56 11.55 5.49
N ALA A 9 21.20 11.15 4.39
CA ALA A 9 20.53 10.68 3.18
C ALA A 9 20.42 9.15 3.21
N GLU A 10 19.21 8.63 3.06
CA GLU A 10 19.02 7.19 2.83
C GLU A 10 19.56 6.87 1.43
N LEU A 11 20.65 6.10 1.38
CA LEU A 11 21.45 5.91 0.16
C LEU A 11 20.77 5.01 -0.90
N LEU A 12 19.59 4.46 -0.60
CA LEU A 12 18.90 3.47 -1.41
C LEU A 12 17.41 3.82 -1.51
N TRP A 13 17.07 4.54 -2.57
CA TRP A 13 15.72 4.76 -3.05
C TRP A 13 15.30 3.56 -3.94
N PRO A 14 14.04 3.10 -3.97
CA PRO A 14 13.00 3.06 -2.94
C PRO A 14 13.07 1.76 -2.10
N ALA A 15 12.54 1.79 -0.88
CA ALA A 15 12.43 0.58 -0.06
C ALA A 15 11.11 -0.11 -0.38
N ASP A 16 11.12 -1.15 -1.21
CA ASP A 16 10.00 -2.06 -1.53
C ASP A 16 9.44 -2.73 -0.26
N ARG A 17 8.75 -1.93 0.55
CA ARG A 17 8.37 -2.28 1.93
C ARG A 17 7.15 -1.47 2.33
N CYS A 18 6.03 -2.16 2.53
CA CYS A 18 4.85 -1.56 3.12
C CYS A 18 5.08 -1.23 4.61
N PRO A 19 5.04 0.05 5.04
CA PRO A 19 5.29 0.41 6.44
C PRO A 19 4.18 -0.04 7.39
N PHE A 20 2.97 -0.26 6.87
CA PHE A 20 1.79 -0.67 7.65
C PHE A 20 1.83 -2.16 7.98
N VAL A 21 2.08 -3.00 6.98
CA VAL A 21 2.19 -4.45 7.19
C VAL A 21 3.43 -4.77 8.02
N ALA A 22 4.56 -4.11 7.78
CA ALA A 22 5.76 -4.33 8.56
C ALA A 22 5.64 -3.90 10.04
N ARG A 23 4.63 -3.11 10.41
CA ARG A 23 4.28 -2.77 11.79
C ARG A 23 3.13 -3.62 12.34
N GLY A 24 2.52 -4.48 11.53
CA GLY A 24 1.33 -5.25 11.91
C GLY A 24 0.13 -4.37 12.22
N SER A 25 -0.01 -3.23 11.54
CA SER A 25 -1.09 -2.26 11.79
C SER A 25 -2.23 -2.39 10.79
N THR A 26 -3.44 -2.02 11.20
CA THR A 26 -4.64 -1.86 10.37
C THR A 26 -5.33 -0.55 10.72
N CYS A 27 -6.19 -0.04 9.84
CA CYS A 27 -6.98 1.16 10.10
C CYS A 27 -8.47 0.80 10.17
N VAL A 28 -9.21 1.47 11.05
CA VAL A 28 -10.67 1.35 11.14
C VAL A 28 -11.25 2.74 10.84
N ARG A 29 -12.12 2.82 9.85
CA ARG A 29 -12.79 4.06 9.43
C ARG A 29 -13.96 4.36 10.38
N TRP A 30 -14.45 5.60 10.32
CA TRP A 30 -15.53 6.08 11.20
C TRP A 30 -16.83 5.27 11.11
N ASP A 31 -17.07 4.60 9.97
CA ASP A 31 -18.23 3.75 9.66
C ASP A 31 -17.95 2.25 9.91
N GLY A 32 -16.91 1.93 10.70
CA GLY A 32 -16.56 0.55 11.05
C GLY A 32 -15.81 -0.22 9.96
N ALA A 33 -15.66 0.30 8.74
CA ALA A 33 -14.92 -0.37 7.68
C ALA A 33 -13.42 -0.51 8.05
N VAL A 34 -12.90 -1.73 7.95
CA VAL A 34 -11.49 -2.06 8.19
C VAL A 34 -10.72 -1.93 6.89
N SER A 35 -9.67 -1.14 6.89
CA SER A 35 -8.78 -0.93 5.74
C SER A 35 -7.36 -1.35 6.11
N PRO A 36 -6.59 -1.94 5.17
CA PRO A 36 -5.25 -2.44 5.47
C PRO A 36 -4.23 -1.37 5.83
N CYS A 37 -4.44 -0.13 5.40
CA CYS A 37 -3.52 0.98 5.66
C CYS A 37 -4.18 2.34 5.42
N LEU A 38 -3.52 3.41 5.87
CA LEU A 38 -4.02 4.79 5.72
C LEU A 38 -4.24 5.19 4.23
N PRO A 39 -3.36 4.84 3.28
CA PRO A 39 -3.58 5.15 1.86
C PRO A 39 -4.80 4.45 1.26
N LEU A 40 -5.20 3.30 1.79
CA LEU A 40 -6.37 2.57 1.30
C LEU A 40 -7.65 2.88 2.07
N LEU A 41 -7.58 3.76 3.07
CA LEU A 41 -8.72 4.11 3.93
C LEU A 41 -9.82 4.89 3.18
N HIS A 42 -9.42 5.72 2.23
CA HIS A 42 -10.29 6.53 1.38
C HIS A 42 -9.72 6.68 -0.03
N THR A 43 -10.61 6.89 -0.99
CA THR A 43 -10.20 7.21 -2.37
C THR A 43 -9.59 8.59 -2.37
N HIS A 44 -8.38 8.70 -2.90
CA HIS A 44 -7.65 9.96 -2.96
C HIS A 44 -6.75 10.01 -4.18
N GLU A 45 -6.28 11.21 -4.47
CA GLU A 45 -5.37 11.50 -5.56
C GLU A 45 -3.98 11.83 -5.01
N SER A 46 -2.96 11.38 -5.72
CA SER A 46 -1.55 11.66 -5.42
C SER A 46 -0.83 11.97 -6.72
N TYR A 47 0.20 12.79 -6.64
CA TYR A 47 1.01 13.14 -7.81
C TYR A 47 2.43 12.64 -7.61
N LEU A 48 2.96 12.01 -8.66
CA LEU A 48 4.39 11.78 -8.82
C LEU A 48 4.83 12.52 -10.08
N GLU A 49 5.63 13.57 -9.88
CA GLU A 49 5.95 14.56 -10.92
C GLU A 49 4.67 15.19 -11.51
N ASN A 50 4.47 15.10 -12.82
CA ASN A 50 3.29 15.62 -13.52
C ASN A 50 2.22 14.54 -13.76
N ARG A 51 2.37 13.35 -13.16
CA ARG A 51 1.43 12.24 -13.34
C ARG A 51 0.52 12.11 -12.13
N LEU A 52 -0.78 12.21 -12.39
CA LEU A 52 -1.82 11.96 -11.40
C LEU A 52 -2.00 10.45 -11.23
N ARG A 53 -2.10 10.02 -9.99
CA ARG A 53 -2.49 8.67 -9.60
C ARG A 53 -3.67 8.71 -8.64
N THR A 54 -4.74 7.99 -8.99
CA THR A 54 -5.94 7.81 -8.16
C THR A 54 -5.83 6.51 -7.38
N VAL A 55 -5.67 6.61 -6.06
CA VAL A 55 -5.76 5.46 -5.16
C VAL A 55 -7.22 5.28 -4.78
N THR A 56 -7.81 4.15 -5.14
CA THR A 56 -9.16 3.77 -4.70
C THR A 56 -9.10 3.07 -3.34
N ALA A 57 -10.05 3.41 -2.46
CA ALA A 57 -10.19 2.79 -1.16
C ALA A 57 -10.32 1.26 -1.27
N HIS A 58 -9.79 0.56 -0.27
CA HIS A 58 -9.92 -0.89 -0.15
C HIS A 58 -10.26 -1.26 1.29
N THR A 59 -11.23 -2.16 1.45
CA THR A 59 -11.72 -2.62 2.75
C THR A 59 -11.68 -4.14 2.81
N MET A 60 -11.34 -4.67 3.99
CA MET A 60 -11.26 -6.10 4.28
C MET A 60 -12.51 -6.63 4.99
N GLY A 61 -13.46 -5.75 5.34
CA GLY A 61 -14.64 -6.08 6.14
C GLY A 61 -15.05 -4.93 7.07
N SER A 62 -16.09 -5.13 7.87
CA SER A 62 -16.58 -4.14 8.85
C SER A 62 -16.62 -4.71 10.26
N VAL A 63 -16.16 -3.93 11.25
CA VAL A 63 -16.26 -4.31 12.68
C VAL A 63 -17.69 -4.31 13.20
N GLU A 64 -18.65 -3.79 12.43
CA GLU A 64 -20.08 -3.89 12.73
C GLU A 64 -20.64 -5.30 12.45
N GLU A 65 -19.96 -6.07 11.59
CA GLU A 65 -20.42 -7.38 11.12
C GLU A 65 -19.62 -8.53 11.74
N GLN A 66 -18.32 -8.34 11.95
CA GLN A 66 -17.38 -9.34 12.43
C GLN A 66 -16.39 -8.73 13.42
N SER A 67 -15.82 -9.55 14.31
CA SER A 67 -14.75 -9.07 15.19
C SER A 67 -13.51 -8.68 14.38
N LEU A 68 -12.75 -7.70 14.88
CA LEU A 68 -11.50 -7.28 14.23
C LEU A 68 -10.52 -8.46 14.05
N GLN A 69 -10.52 -9.41 14.98
CA GLN A 69 -9.67 -10.60 14.91
C GLN A 69 -10.10 -11.52 13.76
N GLU A 70 -11.39 -11.74 13.54
CA GLU A 70 -11.90 -12.53 12.42
C GLU A 70 -11.52 -11.89 11.07
N ILE A 71 -11.68 -10.57 10.95
CA ILE A 71 -11.28 -9.83 9.74
C ILE A 71 -9.78 -9.95 9.50
N TRP A 72 -8.96 -9.71 10.53
CA TRP A 72 -7.49 -9.77 10.48
C TRP A 72 -6.94 -11.14 10.11
N MET A 73 -7.62 -12.20 10.56
CA MET A 73 -7.28 -13.59 10.30
C MET A 73 -7.97 -14.16 9.06
N SER A 74 -8.78 -13.37 8.35
CA SER A 74 -9.43 -13.83 7.13
C SER A 74 -8.38 -14.25 6.09
N PRO A 75 -8.61 -15.32 5.32
CA PRO A 75 -7.66 -15.78 4.31
C PRO A 75 -7.28 -14.70 3.30
N GLU A 76 -8.24 -13.84 2.93
CA GLU A 76 -8.04 -12.70 2.04
C GLU A 76 -7.07 -11.68 2.63
N TYR A 77 -7.26 -11.28 3.90
CA TYR A 77 -6.38 -10.31 4.54
C TYR A 77 -4.99 -10.88 4.82
N VAL A 78 -4.90 -12.15 5.22
CA VAL A 78 -3.60 -12.85 5.36
C VAL A 78 -2.86 -12.89 4.02
N GLY A 79 -3.56 -13.25 2.93
CA GLY A 79 -2.97 -13.29 1.59
C GLY A 79 -2.51 -11.91 1.12
N LEU A 80 -3.29 -10.86 1.38
CA LEU A 80 -2.89 -9.49 1.08
C LEU A 80 -1.63 -9.08 1.85
N ARG A 81 -1.56 -9.39 3.16
CA ARG A 81 -0.38 -9.08 3.98
C ARG A 81 0.85 -9.83 3.48
N GLN A 82 0.73 -11.11 3.15
CA GLN A 82 1.83 -11.89 2.57
C GLN A 82 2.35 -11.25 1.28
N ARG A 83 1.46 -10.87 0.37
CA ARG A 83 1.85 -10.18 -0.89
C ARG A 83 2.53 -8.84 -0.64
N LEU A 84 2.10 -8.09 0.38
CA LEU A 84 2.72 -6.82 0.78
C LEU A 84 4.05 -6.99 1.51
N GLU A 85 4.28 -8.14 2.15
CA GLU A 85 5.57 -8.52 2.77
C GLU A 85 6.58 -8.94 1.71
N ASP A 86 6.17 -9.77 0.75
CA ASP A 86 7.00 -10.20 -0.38
C ASP A 86 7.25 -9.05 -1.38
N PHE A 87 6.34 -8.09 -1.42
CA PHE A 87 6.35 -6.90 -2.26
C PHE A 87 6.56 -7.18 -3.76
N ASP A 88 5.95 -8.25 -4.27
CA ASP A 88 6.02 -8.62 -5.69
C ASP A 88 5.03 -7.79 -6.54
N PHE A 89 5.29 -6.48 -6.64
CA PHE A 89 4.53 -5.54 -7.45
C PHE A 89 5.37 -4.95 -8.57
N SER A 90 4.70 -4.51 -9.64
CA SER A 90 5.40 -3.76 -10.70
C SER A 90 6.00 -2.46 -10.13
N PRO A 91 7.21 -2.05 -10.54
CA PRO A 91 7.89 -0.85 -10.03
C PRO A 91 7.30 0.44 -10.63
N CYS A 92 6.02 0.70 -10.38
CA CYS A 92 5.26 1.77 -11.04
C CYS A 92 5.76 3.17 -10.69
N THR A 93 6.31 3.39 -9.50
CA THR A 93 6.96 4.65 -9.11
C THR A 93 8.26 4.94 -9.87
N ALA A 94 9.00 3.89 -10.26
CA ALA A 94 10.23 4.05 -11.05
C ALA A 94 9.93 4.11 -12.55
N CYS A 95 8.99 3.31 -13.03
CA CYS A 95 8.64 3.23 -14.45
C CYS A 95 7.74 4.40 -14.90
N ASN A 96 6.66 4.67 -14.16
CA ASN A 96 5.74 5.81 -14.30
C ASN A 96 5.26 6.16 -15.74
N SER A 97 5.22 5.18 -16.66
CA SER A 97 5.10 5.45 -18.11
C SER A 97 3.85 4.89 -18.79
N CYS A 98 2.97 4.20 -18.07
CA CYS A 98 1.76 3.59 -18.62
C CYS A 98 0.51 3.91 -17.79
N GLU A 99 -0.67 3.71 -18.38
CA GLU A 99 -1.97 4.00 -17.76
C GLU A 99 -2.23 3.15 -16.50
N LYS A 100 -1.64 1.95 -16.38
CA LYS A 100 -1.76 1.14 -15.16
C LYS A 100 -1.12 1.80 -13.94
N ALA A 101 -0.18 2.74 -14.14
CA ALA A 101 0.41 3.51 -13.05
C ALA A 101 -0.56 4.57 -12.48
N ASP A 102 -1.64 4.90 -13.19
CA ASP A 102 -2.62 5.94 -12.78
C ASP A 102 -3.57 5.45 -11.68
N GLY A 103 -3.58 4.14 -11.38
CA GLY A 103 -4.49 3.53 -10.42
C GLY A 103 -3.84 2.47 -9.54
N ASN A 104 -4.61 1.91 -8.60
CA ASN A 104 -4.25 0.75 -7.76
C ASN A 104 -5.08 -0.50 -8.08
N GLN A 105 -5.63 -0.59 -9.29
CA GLN A 105 -6.60 -1.62 -9.67
C GLN A 105 -5.88 -2.84 -10.23
N GLU A 106 -4.80 -2.59 -10.95
CA GLU A 106 -3.98 -3.59 -11.59
C GLU A 106 -2.55 -3.07 -11.83
N ASP A 107 -1.63 -3.98 -12.14
CA ASP A 107 -0.28 -3.64 -12.60
C ASP A 107 0.18 -4.53 -13.77
N CYS A 108 1.41 -4.32 -14.24
CA CYS A 108 1.99 -5.05 -15.36
C CYS A 108 2.36 -6.51 -15.02
N PHE A 109 2.44 -6.86 -13.74
CA PHE A 109 2.73 -8.22 -13.27
C PHE A 109 1.45 -9.05 -13.10
N GLY A 110 0.27 -8.44 -13.34
CA GLY A 110 -1.02 -9.11 -13.21
C GLY A 110 -1.57 -9.08 -11.78
N ASN A 111 -1.00 -8.27 -10.89
CA ASN A 111 -1.58 -8.05 -9.58
C ASN A 111 -2.93 -7.35 -9.73
N THR A 112 -3.91 -7.78 -8.93
CA THR A 112 -5.21 -7.12 -8.81
C THR A 112 -5.28 -6.24 -7.56
N THR A 113 -6.37 -5.47 -7.47
CA THR A 113 -6.59 -4.50 -6.40
C THR A 113 -6.40 -5.12 -5.00
N PRO A 114 -5.63 -4.48 -4.10
CA PRO A 114 -4.85 -3.26 -4.34
C PRO A 114 -3.48 -3.56 -4.98
N ALA A 115 -3.19 -2.96 -6.14
CA ALA A 115 -1.87 -2.94 -6.76
C ALA A 115 -1.02 -1.83 -6.11
N CYS A 116 -0.04 -2.23 -5.29
CA CYS A 116 0.70 -1.32 -4.39
C CYS A 116 2.07 -0.86 -4.90
N GLY A 117 2.49 -1.27 -6.09
CA GLY A 117 3.78 -0.86 -6.68
C GLY A 117 3.91 0.64 -7.00
N GLY A 118 2.79 1.36 -7.06
CA GLY A 118 2.75 2.82 -7.18
C GLY A 118 2.59 3.57 -5.85
N CYS A 119 2.66 2.88 -4.71
CA CYS A 119 2.38 3.48 -3.40
C CYS A 119 3.55 4.32 -2.89
N LEU A 120 3.34 5.64 -2.76
CA LEU A 120 4.37 6.57 -2.31
C LEU A 120 4.86 6.31 -0.87
N TRP A 121 4.03 5.75 0.01
CA TRP A 121 4.46 5.31 1.34
C TRP A 121 5.36 4.08 1.28
N ALA A 122 4.97 3.09 0.47
CA ALA A 122 5.73 1.85 0.33
C ALA A 122 7.01 2.01 -0.49
N GLN A 123 7.29 3.22 -0.96
CA GLN A 123 8.48 3.58 -1.72
C GLN A 123 9.33 4.62 -0.97
N GLY A 124 8.85 5.08 0.19
CA GLY A 124 9.56 6.01 1.06
C GLY A 124 9.47 7.49 0.67
N PHE A 125 8.69 7.87 -0.34
CA PHE A 125 8.39 9.28 -0.64
C PHE A 125 7.63 9.93 0.51
N ILE A 126 6.64 9.22 1.06
CA ILE A 126 5.84 9.69 2.20
C ILE A 126 6.28 8.92 3.44
N GLN A 127 6.84 9.66 4.40
CA GLN A 127 7.37 9.13 5.67
C GLN A 127 6.46 9.43 6.86
N CYS A 128 5.59 10.43 6.74
CA CYS A 128 4.60 10.73 7.75
C CYS A 128 3.57 9.58 7.81
N PRO A 129 3.18 9.14 9.03
CA PRO A 129 2.05 8.25 9.18
C PRO A 129 0.79 8.88 8.59
#